data_AF-A0A9X2PMV7-F1
#
_entry.id   AF-A0A9X2PMV7-F1
#
_cell.length_a   1.000
_cell.length_b   1.000
_cell.length_c   1.000
_cell.angle_alpha   90.00
_cell.angle_beta   90.00
_cell.angle_gamma   90.00
#
_symmetry.space_group_name_H-M   'P 1'
#
loop_
_entity.id
_entity.type
_entity.pdbx_description
1 polymer ?
#
loop_
_entity_poly.entity_id
_entity_poly.type
_entity_poly.pdbx_seq_one_letter_code
_entity_poly.pdbx_strand_id
1 'polypeptide(L)'
;MYALIERLQNWWQARRTRRITEERVQERVERGAAYLDEVDPGWHRRVNAEALELEDGEQCVLGQLHGGFRLGLGRSQVLSLSSAPRASLSPVAYGFKCVEGVSEAWQARDYELLTAAWREAVRTRTVADHRGDGHMSASVPELAVGGADEAAEPVSA
;
A
#
# COMPACT_ATOMS: atom_id res chain seq x y z
N MET A 1 32.34 -24.43 23.81
CA MET A 1 30.88 -24.59 23.61
C MET A 1 30.19 -23.34 23.03
N TYR A 2 30.82 -22.15 23.04
CA TYR A 2 30.27 -20.91 22.47
C TYR A 2 30.45 -20.77 20.95
N ALA A 3 31.60 -21.19 20.40
CA ALA A 3 31.91 -21.03 18.96
C ALA A 3 30.95 -21.77 18.00
N LEU A 4 30.29 -22.84 18.45
CA LEU A 4 29.33 -23.60 17.63
C LEU A 4 27.97 -22.89 17.57
N ILE A 5 27.57 -22.25 18.67
CA ILE A 5 26.34 -21.44 18.77
C ILE A 5 26.51 -20.16 17.96
N GLU A 6 27.67 -19.51 18.03
CA GLU A 6 27.99 -18.31 17.23
C GLU A 6 28.02 -18.61 15.72
N ARG A 7 28.57 -19.76 15.31
CA ARG A 7 28.56 -20.19 13.89
C ARG A 7 27.15 -20.44 13.37
N LEU A 8 26.30 -21.03 14.20
CA LEU A 8 24.88 -21.23 13.88
C LEU A 8 24.17 -19.88 13.79
N GLN A 9 24.33 -19.00 14.78
CA GLN A 9 23.76 -17.66 14.77
C GLN A 9 24.18 -16.87 13.52
N ASN A 10 25.47 -16.86 13.17
CA ASN A 10 25.97 -16.16 11.99
C ASN A 10 25.40 -16.74 10.67
N TRP A 11 25.27 -18.06 10.57
CA TRP A 11 24.64 -18.69 9.40
C TRP A 11 23.13 -18.39 9.31
N TRP A 12 22.43 -18.36 10.46
CA TRP A 12 21.02 -17.98 10.54
C TRP A 12 20.81 -16.49 10.20
N GLN A 13 21.70 -15.60 10.66
CA GLN A 13 21.73 -14.18 10.32
C GLN A 13 21.98 -13.95 8.82
N ALA A 14 22.95 -14.65 8.23
CA ALA A 14 23.25 -14.60 6.80
C ALA A 14 22.07 -15.07 5.94
N ARG A 15 21.29 -16.04 6.43
CA ARG A 15 20.05 -16.47 5.74
C ARG A 15 18.91 -15.46 5.86
N ARG A 16 18.79 -14.75 7.00
CA ARG A 16 17.72 -13.74 7.19
C ARG A 16 18.01 -12.45 6.44
N THR A 17 19.25 -12.00 6.40
CA THR A 17 19.67 -10.80 5.64
C THR A 17 19.46 -10.96 4.13
N ARG A 18 19.50 -12.18 3.58
CA ARG A 18 19.09 -12.46 2.20
C ARG A 18 17.62 -12.15 1.88
N ARG A 19 16.77 -11.94 2.89
CA ARG A 19 15.37 -11.48 2.71
C ARG A 19 15.25 -9.96 2.68
N ILE A 20 16.31 -9.25 3.03
CA ILE A 20 16.40 -7.79 3.07
C ILE A 20 17.14 -7.33 1.81
N THR A 21 16.55 -7.66 0.66
CA THR A 21 16.95 -7.12 -0.65
C THR A 21 15.74 -6.42 -1.26
N GLU A 22 15.99 -5.49 -2.18
CA GLU A 22 14.92 -4.73 -2.84
C GLU A 22 13.87 -5.64 -3.49
N GLU A 23 14.30 -6.71 -4.18
CA GLU A 23 13.40 -7.63 -4.85
C GLU A 23 12.53 -8.41 -3.84
N ARG A 24 13.13 -8.86 -2.73
CA ARG A 24 12.39 -9.61 -1.68
C ARG A 24 11.46 -8.71 -0.88
N VAL A 25 11.81 -7.45 -0.75
CA VAL A 25 10.94 -6.43 -0.18
C VAL A 25 9.75 -6.18 -1.10
N GLN A 26 9.98 -5.98 -2.40
CA GLN A 26 8.91 -5.82 -3.39
C GLN A 26 7.94 -7.00 -3.39
N GLU A 27 8.44 -8.24 -3.46
CA GLU A 27 7.59 -9.45 -3.40
C GLU A 27 6.72 -9.51 -2.12
N ARG A 28 7.22 -8.98 -1.00
CA ARG A 28 6.46 -8.91 0.25
C ARG A 28 5.38 -7.83 0.19
N VAL A 29 5.74 -6.64 -0.27
CA VAL A 29 4.81 -5.50 -0.42
C VAL A 29 3.73 -5.81 -1.44
N GLU A 30 4.06 -6.43 -2.58
CA GLU A 30 3.07 -6.84 -3.58
C GLU A 30 2.03 -7.79 -2.99
N ARG A 31 2.45 -8.77 -2.18
CA ARG A 31 1.52 -9.66 -1.49
C ARG A 31 0.67 -8.92 -0.45
N GLY A 32 1.27 -7.99 0.29
CA GLY A 32 0.55 -7.09 1.21
C GLY A 32 -0.50 -6.25 0.51
N ALA A 33 -0.14 -5.64 -0.61
CA ALA A 33 -0.98 -4.76 -1.37
C ALA A 33 -2.10 -5.52 -2.10
N ALA A 34 -1.80 -6.67 -2.71
CA ALA A 34 -2.81 -7.55 -3.31
C ALA A 34 -3.82 -8.05 -2.27
N TYR A 35 -3.34 -8.37 -1.06
CA TYR A 35 -4.23 -8.69 0.05
C TYR A 35 -5.18 -7.53 0.38
N LEU A 36 -4.67 -6.30 0.48
CA LEU A 36 -5.51 -5.11 0.70
C LEU A 36 -6.45 -4.82 -0.47
N ASP A 37 -6.04 -5.07 -1.71
CA ASP A 37 -6.91 -4.94 -2.89
C ASP A 37 -8.14 -5.88 -2.78
N GLU A 38 -7.98 -7.05 -2.18
CA GLU A 38 -9.07 -8.02 -1.95
C GLU A 38 -9.93 -7.65 -0.73
N VAL A 39 -9.31 -7.33 0.41
CA VAL A 39 -10.04 -7.17 1.67
C VAL A 39 -10.57 -5.76 1.91
N ASP A 40 -9.96 -4.75 1.29
CA ASP A 40 -10.33 -3.34 1.43
C ASP A 40 -10.14 -2.56 0.11
N PRO A 41 -10.99 -2.83 -0.91
CA PRO A 41 -10.88 -2.19 -2.21
C PRO A 41 -10.87 -0.66 -2.12
N GLY A 42 -9.92 -0.02 -2.81
CA GLY A 42 -9.75 1.44 -2.75
C GLY A 42 -8.96 1.95 -1.54
N TRP A 43 -8.35 1.07 -0.74
CA TRP A 43 -7.44 1.44 0.37
C TRP A 43 -6.38 2.48 -0.04
N HIS A 44 -5.84 2.38 -1.26
CA HIS A 44 -4.81 3.28 -1.79
C HIS A 44 -5.25 4.75 -1.85
N ARG A 45 -6.55 5.04 -1.92
CA ARG A 45 -7.09 6.42 -1.87
C ARG A 45 -7.04 7.04 -0.47
N ARG A 46 -6.97 6.19 0.56
CA ARG A 46 -6.96 6.60 1.98
C ARG A 46 -5.57 6.60 2.60
N VAL A 47 -4.58 6.04 1.92
CA VAL A 47 -3.18 6.05 2.35
C VAL A 47 -2.46 7.21 1.69
N ASN A 48 -1.88 8.09 2.51
CA ASN A 48 -0.99 9.14 2.04
C ASN A 48 0.43 8.58 1.87
N ALA A 49 0.84 8.41 0.62
CA ALA A 49 2.17 7.91 0.27
C ALA A 49 3.31 8.84 0.72
N GLU A 50 3.10 10.15 0.82
CA GLU A 50 4.18 11.08 1.23
C GLU A 50 4.46 11.00 2.72
N ALA A 51 3.41 10.82 3.52
CA ALA A 51 3.50 10.68 4.97
C ALA A 51 3.73 9.24 5.43
N LEU A 52 3.80 8.26 4.51
CA LEU A 52 3.92 6.85 4.87
C LEU A 52 5.30 6.53 5.44
N GLU A 53 5.34 6.00 6.65
CA GLU A 53 6.55 5.45 7.28
C GLU A 53 6.19 4.15 8.02
N LEU A 54 6.82 3.04 7.68
CA LEU A 54 6.45 1.74 8.24
C LEU A 54 7.00 1.47 9.64
N GLU A 55 8.09 2.12 10.02
CA GLU A 55 8.61 2.03 11.38
C GLU A 55 7.70 2.77 12.39
N ASP A 56 6.86 3.69 11.91
CA ASP A 56 5.90 4.44 12.72
C ASP A 56 4.53 3.74 12.77
N GLY A 57 4.06 3.41 13.97
CA GLY A 57 2.83 2.66 14.18
C GLY A 57 1.54 3.39 13.76
N GLU A 58 1.55 4.71 13.61
CA GLU A 58 0.41 5.52 13.16
C GLU A 58 0.53 5.91 11.69
N GLN A 59 1.76 6.17 11.23
CA GLN A 59 2.02 6.52 9.82
C GLN A 59 2.22 5.31 8.90
N CYS A 60 2.27 4.08 9.42
CA CYS A 60 2.29 2.87 8.61
C CYS A 60 0.95 2.64 7.87
N VAL A 61 0.94 1.74 6.88
CA VAL A 61 -0.25 1.46 6.04
C VAL A 61 -1.48 1.11 6.88
N LEU A 62 -1.34 0.17 7.83
CA LEU A 62 -2.43 -0.23 8.72
C LEU A 62 -2.80 0.87 9.73
N GLY A 63 -1.83 1.70 10.11
CA GLY A 63 -2.01 2.86 10.98
C GLY A 63 -2.93 3.89 10.33
N GLN A 64 -2.61 4.29 9.11
CA GLN A 64 -3.40 5.26 8.34
C GLN A 64 -4.80 4.74 8.00
N LEU A 65 -4.94 3.46 7.66
CA LEU A 65 -6.24 2.88 7.29
C LEU A 65 -7.20 2.69 8.47
N HIS A 66 -6.67 2.41 9.66
CA HIS A 66 -7.48 1.94 10.77
C HIS A 66 -7.26 2.69 12.10
N GLY A 67 -6.49 3.78 12.10
CA GLY A 67 -6.24 4.60 13.29
C GLY A 67 -5.23 3.98 14.27
N GLY A 68 -4.27 3.22 13.76
CA GLY A 68 -3.15 2.64 14.52
C GLY A 68 -2.85 1.17 14.20
N PHE A 69 -1.58 0.80 14.14
CA PHE A 69 -1.09 -0.54 13.73
C PHE A 69 -1.79 -1.72 14.46
N ARG A 70 -1.97 -1.61 15.79
CA ARG A 70 -2.62 -2.67 16.59
C ARG A 70 -4.11 -2.80 16.28
N LEU A 71 -4.78 -1.68 16.00
CA LEU A 71 -6.18 -1.65 15.62
C LEU A 71 -6.37 -2.14 14.18
N GLY A 72 -5.44 -1.78 13.29
CA GLY A 72 -5.40 -2.26 11.91
C GLY A 72 -5.17 -3.76 11.79
N LEU A 73 -4.22 -4.34 12.55
CA LEU A 73 -4.02 -5.79 12.58
C LEU A 73 -5.24 -6.59 13.07
N GLY A 74 -6.01 -6.03 14.01
CA GLY A 74 -7.24 -6.65 14.50
C GLY A 74 -8.41 -6.54 13.52
N ARG A 75 -8.54 -5.41 12.81
CA ARG A 75 -9.61 -5.17 11.83
C ARG A 75 -9.37 -5.81 10.47
N SER A 76 -8.10 -5.94 10.06
CA SER A 76 -7.72 -6.66 8.85
C SER A 76 -7.66 -8.19 9.04
N GLN A 77 -8.05 -8.75 10.19
CA GLN A 77 -7.91 -10.19 10.50
C GLN A 77 -6.47 -10.75 10.45
N VAL A 78 -5.43 -9.92 10.30
CA VAL A 78 -4.03 -10.35 10.36
C VAL A 78 -3.66 -10.86 11.77
N LEU A 79 -4.39 -10.43 12.81
CA LEU A 79 -4.46 -11.07 14.12
C LEU A 79 -5.92 -11.31 14.53
N SER A 80 -6.54 -12.38 14.04
CA SER A 80 -7.80 -12.86 14.63
C SER A 80 -7.51 -13.54 15.98
N LEU A 81 -7.92 -12.91 17.09
CA LEU A 81 -8.01 -13.53 18.43
C LEU A 81 -9.35 -14.26 18.65
N SER A 82 -10.13 -14.50 17.58
CA SER A 82 -11.36 -15.30 17.64
C SER A 82 -11.08 -16.71 17.14
N SER A 83 -11.57 -17.73 17.86
CA SER A 83 -11.27 -19.16 17.74
C SER A 83 -11.74 -19.85 16.44
N ALA A 84 -11.83 -19.12 15.32
CA ALA A 84 -12.08 -19.65 13.98
C ALA A 84 -10.86 -19.35 13.08
N PRO A 85 -10.15 -20.36 12.56
CA PRO A 85 -8.88 -20.17 11.87
C PRO A 85 -9.10 -19.71 10.42
N ARG A 86 -9.13 -18.40 10.20
CA ARG A 86 -8.71 -17.82 8.92
C ARG A 86 -7.30 -17.29 9.13
N ALA A 87 -6.33 -18.12 8.71
CA ALA A 87 -4.88 -17.92 8.70
C ALA A 87 -4.33 -16.71 9.46
N SER A 88 -3.56 -16.93 10.53
CA SER A 88 -2.67 -15.92 11.10
C SER A 88 -1.65 -15.48 10.03
N LEU A 89 -1.97 -14.43 9.28
CA LEU A 89 -1.10 -13.89 8.24
C LEU A 89 0.14 -13.29 8.92
N SER A 90 1.33 -13.68 8.48
CA SER A 90 2.57 -13.12 9.03
C SER A 90 2.75 -11.68 8.53
N PRO A 91 2.75 -10.65 9.41
CA PRO A 91 2.94 -9.26 8.98
C PRO A 91 4.25 -9.05 8.22
N VAL A 92 5.30 -9.78 8.61
CA VAL A 92 6.60 -9.78 7.92
C VAL A 92 6.48 -10.36 6.52
N ALA A 93 5.75 -11.47 6.36
CA ALA A 93 5.56 -12.04 5.03
C ALA A 93 4.81 -11.09 4.11
N TYR A 94 3.84 -10.32 4.60
CA TYR A 94 3.07 -9.37 3.79
C TYR A 94 3.69 -7.96 3.74
N GLY A 95 4.93 -7.80 4.20
CA GLY A 95 5.65 -6.53 4.13
C GLY A 95 5.09 -5.43 5.03
N PHE A 96 4.25 -5.76 6.02
CA PHE A 96 3.75 -4.82 7.01
C PHE A 96 4.72 -4.62 8.20
N LYS A 97 5.77 -5.43 8.28
CA LYS A 97 6.77 -5.38 9.36
C LYS A 97 8.15 -5.81 8.85
N CYS A 98 9.21 -5.25 9.43
CA CYS A 98 10.58 -5.68 9.14
C CYS A 98 10.83 -7.14 9.53
N VAL A 99 11.87 -7.74 8.95
CA VAL A 99 12.39 -9.05 9.39
C VAL A 99 12.89 -8.96 10.83
N GLU A 100 12.40 -9.83 11.70
CA GLU A 100 12.82 -9.90 13.10
C GLU A 100 14.06 -10.77 13.29
N GLY A 101 14.74 -10.61 14.43
CA GLY A 101 15.91 -11.39 14.81
C GLY A 101 17.13 -11.17 13.90
N VAL A 102 17.23 -9.99 13.31
CA VAL A 102 18.45 -9.41 12.73
C VAL A 102 18.86 -8.19 13.55
N SER A 103 20.08 -7.67 13.36
CA SER A 103 20.53 -6.47 14.11
C SER A 103 19.65 -5.25 13.79
N GLU A 104 19.61 -4.28 14.70
CA GLU A 104 18.84 -3.03 14.53
C GLU A 104 19.15 -2.32 13.21
N ALA A 105 20.43 -2.23 12.82
CA ALA A 105 20.83 -1.67 11.53
C ALA A 105 20.20 -2.37 10.31
N TRP A 106 20.00 -3.70 10.39
CA TRP A 106 19.33 -4.46 9.32
C TRP A 106 17.82 -4.30 9.38
N GLN A 107 17.24 -4.11 10.56
CA GLN A 107 15.82 -3.81 10.71
C GLN A 107 15.49 -2.42 10.15
N ALA A 108 16.29 -1.42 10.48
CA ALA A 108 16.18 -0.06 9.92
C ALA A 108 16.29 -0.08 8.40
N ARG A 109 17.28 -0.81 7.86
CA ARG A 109 17.43 -0.99 6.41
C ARG A 109 16.21 -1.66 5.76
N ASP A 110 15.63 -2.68 6.41
CA ASP A 110 14.43 -3.34 5.90
C ASP A 110 13.22 -2.39 5.93
N TYR A 111 13.06 -1.58 6.97
CA TYR A 111 12.01 -0.57 7.03
C TYR A 111 12.15 0.50 5.96
N GLU A 112 13.35 1.03 5.72
CA GLU A 112 13.59 1.98 4.62
C GLU A 112 13.13 1.43 3.27
N LEU A 113 13.53 0.17 2.97
CA LEU A 113 13.17 -0.50 1.73
C LEU A 113 11.66 -0.76 1.65
N LEU A 114 11.05 -1.25 2.73
CA LEU A 114 9.61 -1.52 2.79
C LEU A 114 8.81 -0.22 2.64
N THR A 115 9.20 0.85 3.31
CA THR A 115 8.57 2.18 3.19
C THR A 115 8.62 2.64 1.74
N ALA A 116 9.79 2.63 1.10
CA ALA A 116 9.93 3.01 -0.30
C ALA A 116 9.03 2.17 -1.23
N ALA A 117 9.04 0.85 -1.06
CA ALA A 117 8.24 -0.06 -1.87
C ALA A 117 6.73 0.14 -1.68
N TRP A 118 6.26 0.39 -0.46
CA TRP A 118 4.85 0.69 -0.21
C TRP A 118 4.42 2.03 -0.78
N ARG A 119 5.25 3.07 -0.68
CA ARG A 119 4.96 4.37 -1.31
C ARG A 119 4.75 4.18 -2.81
N GLU A 120 5.60 3.38 -3.44
CA GLU A 120 5.46 3.07 -4.86
C GLU A 120 4.19 2.26 -5.17
N ALA A 121 3.87 1.26 -4.35
CA ALA A 121 2.66 0.45 -4.49
C ALA A 121 1.37 1.28 -4.39
N VAL A 122 1.34 2.28 -3.51
CA VAL A 122 0.23 3.24 -3.39
C VAL A 122 0.17 4.12 -4.64
N ARG A 123 1.27 4.78 -5.03
CA ARG A 123 1.31 5.66 -6.21
C ARG A 123 0.87 4.95 -7.48
N THR A 124 1.38 3.74 -7.72
CA THR A 124 1.03 2.93 -8.89
C THR A 124 -0.48 2.70 -8.97
N ARG A 125 -1.10 2.34 -7.85
CA ARG A 125 -2.56 2.12 -7.79
C ARG A 125 -3.33 3.42 -7.98
N THR A 126 -2.92 4.50 -7.34
CA THR A 126 -3.53 5.81 -7.51
C THR A 126 -3.49 6.26 -8.97
N VAL A 127 -2.37 6.09 -9.67
CA VAL A 127 -2.26 6.44 -11.11
C VAL A 127 -3.16 5.55 -11.97
N ALA A 128 -3.19 4.24 -11.71
CA ALA A 128 -4.04 3.30 -12.44
C ALA A 128 -5.53 3.63 -12.28
N ASP A 129 -5.93 4.02 -11.07
CA ASP A 129 -7.28 4.40 -10.70
C ASP A 129 -7.71 5.72 -11.40
N HIS A 130 -6.86 6.74 -11.39
CA HIS A 130 -7.10 7.99 -12.13
C HIS A 130 -7.22 7.77 -13.64
N ARG A 131 -6.45 6.83 -14.21
CA ARG A 131 -6.55 6.45 -15.62
C ARG A 131 -7.85 5.69 -15.91
N GLY A 132 -8.31 4.84 -14.99
CA GLY A 132 -9.59 4.13 -15.06
C GLY A 132 -10.78 5.09 -15.03
N ASP A 133 -10.76 6.06 -14.11
CA ASP A 133 -11.80 7.09 -13.97
C ASP A 133 -11.82 8.06 -15.17
N GLY A 134 -10.66 8.31 -15.78
CA GLY A 134 -10.52 9.16 -16.97
C GLY A 134 -11.21 8.64 -18.23
N HIS A 135 -11.49 7.33 -18.34
CA HIS A 135 -12.23 6.77 -19.48
C HIS A 135 -13.75 7.06 -19.41
N MET A 136 -14.30 7.40 -18.23
CA MET A 136 -15.71 7.78 -18.10
C MET A 136 -16.00 9.28 -18.25
N SER A 137 -14.98 10.14 -18.33
CA SER A 137 -15.17 11.61 -18.39
C SER A 137 -15.01 12.22 -19.79
N ALA A 138 -14.64 11.42 -20.80
CA ALA A 138 -14.51 11.88 -22.19
C ALA A 138 -15.82 11.79 -22.98
N SER A 139 -16.93 12.22 -22.40
CA SER A 139 -18.14 12.61 -23.16
C SER A 139 -18.16 14.13 -23.23
N VAL A 140 -17.35 14.68 -24.13
CA VAL A 140 -17.36 16.11 -24.47
C VAL A 140 -18.71 16.43 -25.12
N PRO A 141 -19.42 17.52 -24.73
CA PRO A 141 -20.62 17.92 -25.44
C PRO A 141 -20.21 18.45 -26.83
N GLU A 142 -20.72 17.79 -27.86
CA GLU A 142 -20.55 18.16 -29.26
C GLU A 142 -21.13 19.56 -29.50
N LEU A 143 -20.25 20.48 -29.91
CA LEU A 143 -20.58 21.79 -30.42
C LEU A 143 -21.45 21.66 -31.68
N ALA A 144 -22.74 21.96 -31.58
CA ALA A 144 -23.56 22.29 -32.74
C ALA A 144 -23.55 23.81 -32.94
N VAL A 145 -22.58 24.29 -33.74
CA VAL A 145 -22.66 25.58 -34.42
C VAL A 145 -23.38 25.36 -35.75
N GLY A 146 -24.49 26.05 -35.97
CA GLY A 146 -25.19 26.06 -37.26
C GLY A 146 -26.36 27.03 -37.24
N GLY A 147 -26.13 28.26 -37.71
CA GLY A 147 -27.13 29.32 -37.74
C GLY A 147 -28.16 29.17 -38.86
N ALA A 148 -29.28 29.88 -38.70
CA ALA A 148 -30.07 30.43 -39.79
C ALA A 148 -30.85 31.64 -39.26
N ASP A 149 -30.54 32.76 -39.89
CA ASP A 149 -31.27 34.02 -39.96
C ASP A 149 -32.75 33.80 -40.34
N GLU A 150 -33.69 34.44 -39.66
CA GLU A 150 -34.80 35.19 -40.29
C GLU A 150 -35.76 35.87 -39.28
N ALA A 151 -35.79 37.20 -39.42
CA ALA A 151 -36.96 38.08 -39.50
C ALA A 151 -37.78 38.50 -38.27
N ALA A 152 -37.70 39.82 -38.05
CA ALA A 152 -38.80 40.79 -37.94
C ALA A 152 -38.97 41.48 -36.57
N GLU A 153 -38.65 42.77 -36.60
CA GLU A 153 -38.70 43.77 -35.54
C GLU A 153 -40.12 44.02 -34.98
N PRO A 154 -40.25 44.47 -33.71
CA PRO A 154 -41.47 45.07 -33.20
C PRO A 154 -41.37 46.61 -33.28
N VAL A 155 -42.25 47.26 -34.03
CA VAL A 155 -42.49 48.70 -33.90
C VAL A 155 -43.97 48.96 -33.65
N SER A 156 -44.24 49.45 -32.44
CA SER A 156 -45.49 50.09 -32.04
C SER A 156 -45.50 51.56 -32.46
N ALA A 157 -46.58 52.00 -33.12
CA ALA A 157 -47.33 53.25 -32.92
C ALA A 157 -48.36 53.43 -34.04
#